data_AF-A0A3B9SLE3-F1
#
_entry.id   AF-A0A3B9SLE3-F1
#
_cell.length_a   1.000
_cell.length_b   1.000
_cell.length_c   1.000
_cell.angle_alpha   90.00
_cell.angle_beta   90.00
_cell.angle_gamma   90.00
#
_symmetry.space_group_name_H-M   'P 1'
#
loop_
_entity.id
_entity.type
_entity.pdbx_description
1 polymer ?
#
loop_
_entity_poly.entity_id
_entity_poly.type
_entity_poly.pdbx_seq_one_letter_code
_entity_poly.pdbx_strand_id
1 'polypeptide(L)'
;MKLLKDILFGLRLQEVVGPTQVAIDAVTGDSRLVRKDHLFVAIRGTHSDGHRYMEAAAQSGACAILCEVLPETLHPQITYL
;
A
#
# COMPACT_ATOMS: atom_id res chain seq x y z
N MET A 1 14.18 7.91 -0.78
CA MET A 1 13.12 7.60 0.21
C MET A 1 12.37 8.88 0.58
N LYS A 2 11.04 8.84 0.57
CA LYS A 2 10.14 9.90 1.07
C LYS A 2 9.26 9.34 2.17
N LEU A 3 8.73 10.18 3.07
CA LEU A 3 7.73 9.69 4.01
C LEU A 3 6.39 9.52 3.29
N LEU A 4 5.61 8.54 3.71
CA LEU A 4 4.28 8.28 3.15
C LEU A 4 3.41 9.54 3.19
N LYS A 5 3.37 10.26 4.31
CA LYS A 5 2.64 11.55 4.41
C LYS A 5 3.02 12.58 3.33
N ASP A 6 4.27 12.58 2.86
CA ASP A 6 4.74 13.53 1.85
C ASP A 6 4.29 13.09 0.45
N ILE A 7 4.15 11.78 0.23
CA ILE A 7 3.57 11.20 -1.00
C ILE A 7 2.07 11.47 -1.07
N LEU A 8 1.38 11.43 0.07
CA LEU A 8 -0.08 11.65 0.17
C LEU A 8 -0.47 13.12 0.18
N PHE A 9 0.48 14.04 0.18
CA PHE A 9 0.21 15.46 0.29
C PHE A 9 -0.69 15.94 -0.86
N GLY A 10 -1.84 16.55 -0.52
CA GLY A 10 -2.83 17.05 -1.48
C GLY A 10 -3.89 16.02 -1.89
N LEU A 11 -3.80 14.78 -1.43
CA LEU A 11 -4.84 13.77 -1.62
C LEU A 11 -5.93 13.90 -0.56
N ARG A 12 -7.18 13.67 -0.95
CA ARG A 12 -8.29 13.45 -0.02
C ARG A 12 -8.31 11.97 0.35
N LEU A 13 -7.77 11.65 1.52
CA LEU A 13 -7.82 10.30 2.09
C LEU A 13 -9.20 10.08 2.72
N GLN A 14 -9.80 8.93 2.46
CA GLN A 14 -11.07 8.55 3.10
C GLN A 14 -10.82 7.93 4.47
N GLU A 15 -9.85 7.03 4.55
CA GLU A 15 -9.49 6.31 5.77
C GLU A 15 -7.98 6.04 5.78
N VAL A 16 -7.40 5.99 6.97
CA VAL A 16 -5.99 5.61 7.15
C VAL A 16 -5.90 4.72 8.38
N VAL A 17 -5.32 3.55 8.22
CA VAL A 17 -5.08 2.61 9.31
C VAL A 17 -3.58 2.33 9.43
N GLY A 18 -2.98 2.83 10.51
CA GLY A 18 -1.55 2.74 10.76
C GLY A 18 -0.81 4.07 10.66
N PRO A 19 0.51 4.09 10.91
CA PRO A 19 1.30 5.31 10.95
C PRO A 19 1.66 5.81 9.54
N THR A 20 1.45 7.09 9.25
CA THR A 20 1.90 7.71 7.98
C THR A 20 3.35 8.21 8.00
N GLN A 21 4.05 8.01 9.11
CA GLN A 21 5.48 8.30 9.29
C GLN A 21 6.36 7.10 8.94
N VAL A 22 6.02 6.41 7.86
CA VAL A 22 6.84 5.32 7.27
C VAL A 22 7.60 5.84 6.06
N ALA A 23 8.85 5.41 5.93
CA ALA A 23 9.67 5.70 4.76
C ALA A 23 9.30 4.76 3.61
N ILE A 24 9.03 5.34 2.45
CA ILE A 24 8.73 4.64 1.21
C ILE A 24 9.92 4.75 0.28
N ASP A 25 10.44 3.62 -0.18
CA ASP A 25 11.53 3.54 -1.15
C ASP A 25 11.02 3.63 -2.59
N ALA A 26 9.96 2.88 -2.91
CA ALA A 26 9.32 2.89 -4.23
C ALA A 26 7.81 2.64 -4.14
N VAL A 27 7.10 3.00 -5.22
CA VAL A 27 5.66 2.77 -5.38
C VAL A 27 5.45 1.82 -6.56
N THR A 28 4.64 0.78 -6.39
CA THR A 28 4.34 -0.18 -7.46
C THR A 28 2.91 -0.70 -7.37
N GLY A 29 2.25 -0.89 -8.52
CA GLY A 29 0.99 -1.62 -8.64
C GLY A 29 1.18 -3.10 -8.99
N ASP A 30 2.42 -3.55 -9.18
CA ASP A 30 2.76 -4.95 -9.44
C ASP A 30 3.36 -5.59 -8.19
N SER A 31 2.62 -6.54 -7.61
CA SER A 31 3.03 -7.26 -6.39
C SER A 31 4.33 -8.04 -6.57
N ARG A 32 4.66 -8.44 -7.80
CA ARG A 32 5.90 -9.18 -8.11
C ARG A 32 7.15 -8.30 -8.04
N LEU A 33 6.97 -6.98 -8.09
CA LEU A 33 8.06 -6.00 -7.98
C LEU A 33 8.17 -5.40 -6.58
N VAL A 34 7.27 -5.78 -5.66
CA VAL A 34 7.30 -5.31 -4.27
C VAL A 34 8.57 -5.82 -3.60
N ARG A 35 9.20 -4.92 -2.85
CA ARG A 35 10.33 -5.19 -1.97
C ARG A 35 10.09 -4.49 -0.64
N LYS A 36 11.03 -4.71 0.29
CA LYS A 36 11.06 -4.01 1.57
C LYS A 36 10.86 -2.50 1.39
N ASP A 37 10.01 -1.92 2.23
CA ASP A 37 9.72 -0.48 2.31
C ASP A 37 9.05 0.10 1.06
N HIS A 38 8.39 -0.74 0.25
CA HIS A 38 7.57 -0.28 -0.88
C HIS A 38 6.14 0.07 -0.44
N LEU A 39 5.53 1.00 -1.18
CA LEU A 39 4.09 1.22 -1.21
C LEU A 39 3.48 0.40 -2.36
N PHE A 40 2.56 -0.50 -2.04
CA PHE A 40 1.79 -1.24 -3.04
C PHE A 40 0.46 -0.54 -3.34
N VAL A 41 0.12 -0.39 -4.62
CA VAL A 41 -1.14 0.22 -5.06
C VAL A 41 -2.10 -0.87 -5.56
N ALA A 42 -3.06 -1.21 -4.70
CA ALA A 42 -4.09 -2.20 -4.93
C ALA A 42 -5.37 -1.55 -5.48
N ILE A 43 -5.42 -1.34 -6.79
CA ILE A 43 -6.61 -0.83 -7.49
C ILE A 43 -7.20 -1.90 -8.41
N ARG A 44 -8.48 -1.76 -8.74
CA ARG A 44 -9.12 -2.59 -9.79
C ARG A 44 -8.67 -2.13 -11.17
N GLY A 45 -7.89 -2.97 -11.84
CA GLY A 45 -7.52 -2.79 -13.24
C GLY A 45 -8.53 -3.44 -14.20
N THR A 46 -8.29 -3.26 -15.49
CA THR A 46 -9.13 -3.87 -16.55
C THR A 46 -8.98 -5.38 -16.64
N HIS A 47 -7.78 -5.91 -16.37
CA HIS A 47 -7.46 -7.33 -16.49
C HIS A 47 -7.34 -8.06 -15.15
N SER A 48 -7.08 -7.34 -14.06
CA SER A 48 -6.82 -7.92 -12.74
C SER A 48 -7.24 -6.98 -11.63
N ASP A 49 -7.70 -7.57 -10.52
CA ASP A 49 -8.00 -6.85 -9.29
C ASP A 49 -6.77 -6.86 -8.36
N GLY A 50 -6.15 -5.69 -8.16
CA GLY A 50 -4.97 -5.51 -7.31
C GLY A 50 -5.19 -5.92 -5.85
N HIS A 51 -6.42 -5.84 -5.36
CA HIS A 51 -6.79 -6.21 -3.99
C HIS A 51 -6.47 -7.68 -3.70
N ARG A 52 -6.53 -8.55 -4.71
CA ARG A 52 -6.20 -9.98 -4.58
C ARG A 52 -4.73 -10.24 -4.26
N TYR A 53 -3.86 -9.24 -4.42
CA TYR A 53 -2.42 -9.37 -4.23
C TYR A 53 -1.88 -8.60 -3.01
N MET A 54 -2.76 -8.03 -2.18
CA MET A 54 -2.34 -7.29 -0.98
C MET A 54 -1.54 -8.18 -0.01
N GLU A 55 -1.97 -9.42 0.20
CA GLU A 55 -1.26 -10.38 1.05
C GLU A 55 0.14 -10.69 0.50
N ALA A 56 0.23 -10.96 -0.82
CA ALA A 56 1.51 -11.21 -1.47
C ALA A 56 2.46 -10.00 -1.40
N ALA A 57 1.92 -8.78 -1.53
CA ALA A 57 2.68 -7.55 -1.36
C ALA A 57 3.18 -7.37 0.08
N ALA A 58 2.32 -7.61 1.08
CA ALA A 58 2.70 -7.56 2.49
C ALA A 58 3.84 -8.57 2.79
N GLN A 59 3.71 -9.81 2.33
CA GLN A 59 4.73 -10.85 2.49
C GLN A 59 6.05 -10.50 1.77
N SER A 60 5.98 -9.75 0.66
CA SER A 60 7.15 -9.29 -0.09
C SER A 60 7.84 -8.06 0.53
N GLY A 61 7.30 -7.53 1.63
CA GLY A 61 7.89 -6.44 2.39
C GLY A 61 7.33 -5.06 2.09
N ALA A 62 6.14 -4.96 1.48
CA ALA A 62 5.43 -3.69 1.47
C ALA A 62 5.30 -3.16 2.91
N CYS A 63 5.48 -1.86 3.11
CA CYS A 63 5.24 -1.21 4.41
C CYS A 63 3.94 -0.41 4.43
N ALA A 64 3.36 -0.18 3.24
CA ALA A 64 2.07 0.47 3.07
C ALA A 64 1.33 -0.08 1.85
N ILE A 65 0.00 -0.03 1.89
CA ILE A 65 -0.90 -0.42 0.80
C ILE A 65 -1.94 0.69 0.59
N LEU A 66 -2.02 1.19 -0.64
CA LEU A 66 -3.10 2.07 -1.10
C LEU A 66 -4.18 1.21 -1.75
N CYS A 67 -5.42 1.29 -1.28
CA CYS A 67 -6.52 0.45 -1.74
C CYS A 67 -7.86 1.20 -1.79
N GLU A 68 -8.76 0.74 -2.67
CA GLU A 68 -10.13 1.30 -2.75
C GLU A 68 -11.03 0.71 -1.66
N VAL A 69 -10.71 -0.51 -1.20
CA VAL A 69 -11.45 -1.24 -0.17
C VAL A 69 -10.46 -1.85 0.81
N LEU A 70 -10.63 -1.56 2.10
CA LEU A 70 -9.84 -2.17 3.16
C LEU A 70 -10.08 -3.69 3.24
N PRO A 71 -9.03 -4.49 3.49
CA PRO A 71 -9.21 -5.93 3.69
C PRO A 71 -9.91 -6.22 5.02
N GLU A 72 -10.62 -7.35 5.09
CA GLU A 72 -11.26 -7.82 6.32
C GLU A 72 -10.26 -8.10 7.44
N THR A 73 -9.03 -8.50 7.08
CA THR A 73 -7.93 -8.74 8.01
C THR A 73 -6.80 -7.76 7.73
N LEU A 74 -6.48 -6.93 8.72
CA LEU A 74 -5.41 -5.95 8.64
C LEU A 74 -4.11 -6.55 9.19
N HIS A 75 -3.02 -6.41 8.44
CA HIS A 75 -1.71 -6.82 8.92
C HIS A 75 -1.11 -5.71 9.82
N PRO A 76 -0.68 -6.02 11.05
CA PRO A 76 -0.30 -5.00 12.05
C PRO A 76 0.93 -4.16 11.68
N GLN A 77 1.73 -4.62 10.72
CA GLN A 77 2.95 -3.94 10.24
C GLN A 77 2.73 -3.14 8.94
N ILE A 78 1.51 -3.14 8.39
CA ILE A 78 1.18 -2.47 7.14
C ILE A 78 0.33 -1.24 7.44
N THR A 79 0.64 -0.13 6.79
CA THR A 79 -0.24 1.03 6.77
C THR A 79 -1.20 0.93 5.59
N TYR A 80 -2.50 0.96 5.84
CA TYR A 80 -3.54 0.94 4.81
C TYR A 80 -4.13 2.33 4.63
N LEU A 81 -4.37 2.72 3.38
CA LEU A 81 -4.93 4.01 3.01
C LEU A 81 -5.70 3.96 1.68
#